data_AF-A0A1W1I0Z0-F1
#
_entry.id   AF-A0A1W1I0Z0-F1
#
_cell.length_a   1.000
_cell.length_b   1.000
_cell.length_c   1.000
_cell.angle_alpha   90.00
_cell.angle_beta   90.00
_cell.angle_gamma   90.00
#
_symmetry.space_group_name_H-M   'P 1'
#
loop_
_entity.id
_entity.type
_entity.pdbx_description
1 polymer ?
#
loop_
_entity_poly.entity_id
_entity_poly.type
_entity_poly.pdbx_seq_one_letter_code
_entity_poly.pdbx_strand_id
1 'polypeptide(L)'
;MTSMSSIQWVCTAACACILLSFSPSHAPAAQPAAGAAPSPKTVLVKKYLDDCRAQSSKEASCDKLRKDAIDILTDDLHTLGSSADRVYFLSILPVFKSDAPELRIAAADAIGMIGPQDGDVDVLAPLANDPVPDVRQAVSQMIGRGKGTALSLLKQRLISMRTGRVPDRPADPTKLGLPVAPNSLYLFDWSDESLGRLSYLAKNMNEAASFFKGKAKKGPFPLEEFKDKYRFQFQDEEEAMRSAQEAEAKQMEQSKPPDPTNVQAYTEFMQKIASVGARQGGRLLLDSYQPNLFGSPTVYVLEERQIGQRSYPTRYVVLYQEQALRKPGYRFSWMTATDDAIKTAQVASLAEEKQELANKAENEAQKKKAAELEALTKKKDAAEKKQFKKGQDDLEKALGF
;
A
#
# COMPACT_ATOMS: atom_id res chain seq x y z
N MET A 1 2.99 -9.86 -53.93
CA MET A 1 4.39 -9.44 -53.94
C MET A 1 4.86 -9.48 -52.49
N THR A 2 5.30 -10.66 -52.03
CA THR A 2 6.72 -11.01 -51.72
C THR A 2 7.25 -10.28 -50.48
N SER A 3 7.81 -10.87 -49.42
CA SER A 3 8.29 -12.23 -49.17
C SER A 3 8.66 -12.41 -47.68
N MET A 4 8.45 -13.64 -47.23
CA MET A 4 9.05 -14.49 -46.16
C MET A 4 10.29 -14.05 -45.34
N SER A 5 10.32 -14.50 -44.07
CA SER A 5 11.36 -15.36 -43.42
C SER A 5 10.96 -15.58 -41.94
N SER A 6 10.66 -16.75 -41.34
CA SER A 6 11.08 -18.15 -41.48
C SER A 6 12.56 -18.41 -41.17
N ILE A 7 12.88 -18.67 -39.90
CA ILE A 7 14.11 -19.40 -39.52
C ILE A 7 13.71 -20.59 -38.65
N GLN A 8 13.63 -21.74 -39.31
CA GLN A 8 13.74 -23.08 -38.74
C GLN A 8 15.23 -23.46 -38.79
N TRP A 9 15.76 -23.99 -37.70
CA TRP A 9 16.92 -24.89 -37.75
C TRP A 9 16.53 -26.19 -37.06
N VAL A 10 16.67 -27.27 -37.82
CA VAL A 10 16.44 -28.68 -37.48
C VAL A 10 17.76 -29.41 -37.76
N CYS A 11 17.93 -30.58 -37.10
CA CYS A 11 18.88 -31.67 -37.36
C CYS A 11 20.25 -31.58 -36.64
N THR A 12 20.83 -32.64 -36.04
CA THR A 12 20.44 -33.99 -35.57
C THR A 12 21.70 -34.67 -34.98
N ALA A 13 21.50 -35.82 -34.32
CA ALA A 13 22.46 -36.90 -33.97
C ALA A 13 23.04 -36.81 -32.55
N ALA A 14 22.66 -37.66 -31.58
CA ALA A 14 22.72 -39.13 -31.46
C ALA A 14 24.10 -39.67 -31.00
N CYS A 15 24.03 -40.68 -30.11
CA CYS A 15 25.09 -41.42 -29.39
C CYS A 15 25.54 -40.81 -28.06
N ALA A 16 25.73 -41.55 -26.96
CA ALA A 16 25.49 -42.95 -26.63
C ALA A 16 25.55 -43.11 -25.09
N CYS A 17 24.93 -44.18 -24.60
CA CYS A 17 25.04 -44.81 -23.28
C CYS A 17 26.12 -44.29 -22.31
N ILE A 18 25.69 -43.75 -21.16
CA ILE A 18 26.27 -44.10 -19.86
C ILE A 18 25.12 -44.34 -18.87
N LEU A 19 24.89 -45.62 -18.58
CA LEU A 19 24.17 -46.09 -17.41
C LEU A 19 25.02 -45.75 -16.18
N LEU A 20 24.64 -44.71 -15.44
CA LEU A 20 25.01 -44.57 -14.04
C LEU A 20 23.72 -44.59 -13.22
N SER A 21 23.40 -45.80 -12.80
CA SER A 21 22.53 -46.11 -11.67
C SER A 21 23.03 -45.38 -10.42
N PHE A 22 22.54 -44.18 -10.19
CA PHE A 22 22.44 -43.63 -8.84
C PHE A 22 21.12 -44.10 -8.25
N SER A 23 21.17 -45.23 -7.55
CA SER A 23 20.17 -45.56 -6.55
C SER A 23 20.19 -44.44 -5.50
N PRO A 24 19.11 -43.66 -5.30
CA PRO A 24 18.95 -43.02 -4.01
C PRO A 24 18.73 -44.19 -3.05
N SER A 25 19.70 -44.42 -2.17
CA SER A 25 19.48 -45.20 -0.96
C SER A 25 18.26 -44.61 -0.27
N HIS A 26 17.09 -45.19 -0.54
CA HIS A 26 15.96 -45.13 0.36
C HIS A 26 16.48 -45.80 1.63
N ALA A 27 17.00 -45.00 2.55
CA ALA A 27 16.95 -45.38 3.94
C ALA A 27 15.48 -45.77 4.18
N PRO A 28 15.20 -47.00 4.66
CA PRO A 28 13.85 -47.37 4.97
C PRO A 28 13.35 -46.32 5.96
N ALA A 29 12.28 -45.62 5.60
CA ALA A 29 11.52 -44.84 6.55
C ALA A 29 11.27 -45.78 7.73
N ALA A 30 11.90 -45.50 8.86
CA ALA A 30 11.70 -46.25 10.07
C ALA A 30 10.21 -46.22 10.33
N GLN A 31 9.54 -47.35 10.10
CA GLN A 31 8.16 -47.51 10.52
C GLN A 31 8.15 -47.19 12.03
N PRO A 32 7.30 -46.25 12.49
CA PRO A 32 7.21 -45.99 13.91
C PRO A 32 6.85 -47.31 14.59
N ALA A 33 7.69 -47.74 15.51
CA ALA A 33 7.46 -48.94 16.29
C ALA A 33 6.05 -48.87 16.89
N ALA A 34 5.15 -49.71 16.37
CA ALA A 34 3.79 -49.83 16.87
C ALA A 34 3.87 -50.31 18.32
N GLY A 35 3.76 -49.38 19.27
CA GLY A 35 3.84 -49.67 20.71
C GLY A 35 4.67 -48.70 21.55
N ALA A 36 5.35 -47.70 20.96
CA ALA A 36 6.06 -46.70 21.77
C ALA A 36 5.06 -45.81 22.53
N ALA A 37 5.19 -45.75 23.86
CA ALA A 37 4.40 -44.86 24.71
C ALA A 37 4.61 -43.39 24.26
N PRO A 38 3.55 -42.56 24.26
CA PRO A 38 3.66 -41.16 23.83
C PRO A 38 4.68 -40.42 24.70
N SER A 39 5.52 -39.61 24.07
CA SER A 39 6.53 -38.84 24.79
C SER A 39 5.88 -37.90 25.82
N PRO A 40 6.57 -37.54 26.92
CA PRO A 40 6.04 -36.58 27.90
C PRO A 40 5.58 -35.26 27.26
N LYS A 41 6.28 -34.79 26.22
CA LYS A 41 5.91 -33.61 25.44
C LYS A 41 4.57 -33.80 24.71
N THR A 42 4.39 -34.95 24.06
CA THR A 42 3.14 -35.31 23.35
C THR A 42 1.94 -35.37 24.30
N VAL A 43 2.13 -35.96 25.50
CA VAL A 43 1.09 -36.02 26.53
C VAL A 43 0.70 -34.61 27.01
N LEU A 44 1.68 -33.73 27.20
CA LEU A 44 1.46 -32.35 27.64
C LEU A 44 0.67 -31.56 26.59
N VAL A 45 1.12 -31.57 25.33
CA VAL A 45 0.43 -30.88 24.23
C VAL A 45 -0.99 -31.39 24.06
N LYS A 46 -1.19 -32.72 24.11
CA LYS A 46 -2.53 -33.30 24.04
C LYS A 46 -3.42 -32.80 25.17
N LYS A 47 -2.92 -32.81 26.41
CA LYS A 47 -3.64 -32.28 27.56
C LYS A 47 -4.02 -30.81 27.38
N TYR A 48 -3.12 -29.99 26.84
CA TYR A 48 -3.44 -28.60 26.51
C TYR A 48 -4.56 -28.50 25.47
N LEU A 49 -4.48 -29.28 24.39
CA LEU A 49 -5.46 -29.25 23.30
C LEU A 49 -6.85 -29.71 23.73
N ASP A 50 -6.91 -30.72 24.60
CA ASP A 50 -8.16 -31.32 25.10
C ASP A 50 -8.79 -30.45 26.20
N ASP A 51 -7.99 -29.99 27.16
CA ASP A 51 -8.53 -29.39 28.40
C ASP A 51 -8.55 -27.85 28.38
N CYS A 52 -7.53 -27.22 27.79
CA CYS A 52 -7.25 -25.78 28.02
C CYS A 52 -7.36 -24.89 26.77
N ARG A 53 -7.46 -25.47 25.57
CA ARG A 53 -7.47 -24.71 24.32
C ARG A 53 -8.64 -23.72 24.22
N ALA A 54 -9.82 -24.15 24.67
CA ALA A 54 -11.05 -23.33 24.61
C ALA A 54 -11.27 -22.49 25.89
N GLN A 55 -10.47 -22.71 26.94
CA GLN A 55 -10.63 -22.05 28.22
C GLN A 55 -9.86 -20.72 28.26
N SER A 56 -10.51 -19.69 28.80
CA SER A 56 -9.91 -18.36 28.92
C SER A 56 -8.65 -18.37 29.79
N SER A 57 -7.73 -17.43 29.56
CA SER A 57 -6.44 -17.28 30.27
C SER A 57 -6.56 -16.85 31.74
N LYS A 58 -7.68 -17.13 32.41
CA LYS A 58 -7.93 -16.79 33.81
C LYS A 58 -7.90 -17.99 34.74
N GLU A 59 -7.83 -19.21 34.19
CA GLU A 59 -7.64 -20.42 34.98
C GLU A 59 -6.14 -20.70 35.14
N ALA A 60 -5.61 -20.45 36.34
CA ALA A 60 -4.19 -20.57 36.66
C ALA A 60 -3.61 -21.98 36.35
N SER A 61 -4.45 -23.02 36.39
CA SER A 61 -4.09 -24.40 35.99
C SER A 61 -3.75 -24.52 34.50
N CYS A 62 -4.42 -23.73 33.64
CA CYS A 62 -4.19 -23.72 32.21
C CYS A 62 -3.07 -22.77 31.78
N ASP A 63 -2.70 -21.78 32.58
CA ASP A 63 -1.68 -20.81 32.19
C ASP A 63 -0.30 -21.45 32.04
N LYS A 64 0.11 -22.26 33.02
CA LYS A 64 1.37 -23.01 32.92
C LYS A 64 1.33 -24.02 31.77
N LEU A 65 0.24 -24.81 31.69
CA LEU A 65 0.09 -25.83 30.66
C LEU A 65 0.09 -25.22 29.25
N ARG A 66 -0.56 -24.07 29.07
CA ARG A 66 -0.58 -23.31 27.81
C ARG A 66 0.82 -22.83 27.44
N LYS A 67 1.56 -22.25 28.39
CA LYS A 67 2.94 -21.81 28.15
C LYS A 67 3.83 -22.98 27.73
N ASP A 68 3.83 -24.06 28.50
CA ASP A 68 4.65 -25.24 28.22
C ASP A 68 4.28 -25.88 26.86
N ALA A 69 3.00 -25.92 26.51
CA ALA A 69 2.54 -26.42 25.20
C ALA A 69 2.94 -25.49 24.04
N ILE A 70 2.85 -24.17 24.22
CA ILE A 70 3.29 -23.18 23.22
C ILE A 70 4.79 -23.31 22.98
N ASP A 71 5.60 -23.47 24.03
CA ASP A 71 7.05 -23.63 23.93
C ASP A 71 7.39 -24.90 23.12
N ILE A 72 6.75 -26.04 23.44
CA ILE A 72 6.93 -27.31 22.68
C ILE A 72 6.53 -27.15 21.21
N LEU A 73 5.36 -26.57 20.94
CA LEU A 73 4.85 -26.40 19.58
C LEU A 73 5.73 -25.43 18.77
N THR A 74 6.34 -24.43 19.43
CA THR A 74 7.29 -23.51 18.81
C THR A 74 8.57 -24.25 18.39
N ASP A 75 9.13 -25.09 19.27
CA ASP A 75 10.28 -25.95 18.95
C ASP A 75 9.98 -26.90 17.78
N ASP A 76 8.79 -27.51 17.77
CA ASP A 76 8.36 -28.40 16.70
C ASP A 76 8.26 -27.63 15.37
N LEU A 77 7.67 -26.43 15.35
CA LEU A 77 7.61 -25.57 14.15
C LEU A 77 8.99 -25.18 13.65
N HIS A 78 9.92 -24.82 14.54
CA HIS A 78 11.31 -24.54 14.16
C HIS A 78 12.00 -25.77 13.56
N THR A 79 11.75 -26.96 14.12
CA THR A 79 12.28 -28.23 13.60
C THR A 79 11.73 -28.51 12.20
N LEU A 80 10.41 -28.38 12.01
CA LEU A 80 9.77 -28.54 10.70
C LEU A 80 10.31 -27.54 9.68
N GLY A 81 10.44 -26.27 10.05
CA GLY A 81 10.96 -25.25 9.15
C GLY A 81 12.43 -25.44 8.80
N SER A 82 13.26 -25.85 9.77
CA SER A 82 14.69 -26.11 9.57
C SER A 82 14.96 -27.32 8.67
N SER A 83 14.00 -28.25 8.56
CA SER A 83 14.10 -29.35 7.57
C SER A 83 14.06 -28.85 6.13
N ALA A 84 13.55 -27.63 5.90
CA ALA A 84 13.28 -27.04 4.59
C ALA A 84 12.41 -27.92 3.66
N ASP A 85 11.69 -28.90 4.23
CA ASP A 85 10.83 -29.80 3.46
C ASP A 85 9.47 -29.14 3.19
N ARG A 86 9.19 -28.94 1.89
CA ARG A 86 7.97 -28.31 1.42
C ARG A 86 6.71 -29.11 1.73
N VAL A 87 6.81 -30.41 2.05
CA VAL A 87 5.67 -31.23 2.48
C VAL A 87 5.00 -30.64 3.74
N TYR A 88 5.76 -29.95 4.61
CA TYR A 88 5.22 -29.35 5.82
C TYR A 88 4.50 -28.02 5.59
N PHE A 89 4.68 -27.36 4.45
CA PHE A 89 4.12 -26.04 4.18
C PHE A 89 2.61 -25.98 4.44
N LEU A 90 1.84 -26.89 3.84
CA LEU A 90 0.37 -26.93 4.00
C LEU A 90 -0.04 -27.34 5.42
N SER A 91 0.79 -28.12 6.11
CA SER A 91 0.52 -28.58 7.48
C SER A 91 0.71 -27.48 8.52
N ILE A 92 1.53 -26.47 8.23
CA ILE A 92 1.79 -25.33 9.13
C ILE A 92 0.71 -24.24 8.99
N LEU A 93 0.10 -24.06 7.81
CA LEU A 93 -0.92 -23.02 7.57
C LEU A 93 -2.06 -22.95 8.60
N PRO A 94 -2.63 -24.08 9.10
CA PRO A 94 -3.66 -24.03 10.13
C PRO A 94 -3.23 -23.36 11.44
N VAL A 95 -1.94 -23.30 11.76
CA VAL A 95 -1.41 -22.70 13.01
C VAL A 95 -1.68 -21.19 13.06
N PHE A 96 -1.82 -20.52 11.92
CA PHE A 96 -2.22 -19.10 11.87
C PHE A 96 -3.64 -18.84 12.41
N LYS A 97 -4.43 -19.88 12.68
CA LYS A 97 -5.74 -19.77 13.36
C LYS A 97 -5.65 -19.89 14.88
N SER A 98 -4.45 -20.11 15.43
CA SER A 98 -4.22 -20.14 16.87
C SER A 98 -4.46 -18.76 17.48
N ASP A 99 -5.04 -18.69 18.67
CA ASP A 99 -5.18 -17.44 19.42
C ASP A 99 -3.84 -16.94 19.99
N ALA A 100 -2.85 -17.84 20.12
CA ALA A 100 -1.51 -17.51 20.61
C ALA A 100 -0.66 -16.85 19.52
N PRO A 101 -0.31 -15.55 19.64
CA PRO A 101 0.51 -14.87 18.64
C PRO A 101 1.91 -15.48 18.51
N GLU A 102 2.48 -16.04 19.58
CA GLU A 102 3.76 -16.75 19.57
C GLU A 102 3.78 -17.88 18.55
N LEU A 103 2.71 -18.69 18.49
CA LEU A 103 2.61 -19.79 17.53
C LEU A 103 2.43 -19.29 16.09
N ARG A 104 1.73 -18.17 15.88
CA ARG A 104 1.59 -17.58 14.54
C ARG A 104 2.91 -17.00 14.03
N ILE A 105 3.71 -16.39 14.91
CA ILE A 105 5.08 -15.94 14.62
C ILE A 105 5.97 -17.15 14.27
N ALA A 106 5.99 -18.18 15.12
CA ALA A 106 6.77 -19.39 14.87
C ALA A 106 6.37 -20.09 13.56
N ALA A 107 5.08 -20.11 13.22
CA ALA A 107 4.59 -20.63 11.96
C ALA A 107 5.09 -19.82 10.75
N ALA A 108 5.10 -18.48 10.85
CA ALA A 108 5.65 -17.61 9.82
C ALA A 108 7.16 -17.84 9.64
N ASP A 109 7.91 -17.96 10.73
CA ASP A 109 9.35 -18.27 10.69
C ASP A 109 9.61 -19.63 10.04
N ALA A 110 8.84 -20.66 10.41
CA ALA A 110 8.95 -22.00 9.86
C ALA A 110 8.68 -22.03 8.35
N ILE A 111 7.60 -21.40 7.90
CA ILE A 111 7.30 -21.26 6.47
C ILE A 111 8.40 -20.44 5.76
N GLY A 112 8.92 -19.40 6.41
CA GLY A 112 10.01 -18.58 5.89
C GLY A 112 11.31 -19.38 5.71
N MET A 113 11.60 -20.36 6.56
CA MET A 113 12.73 -21.29 6.42
C MET A 113 12.50 -22.32 5.30
N ILE A 114 11.27 -22.83 5.14
CA ILE A 114 10.89 -23.70 4.01
C ILE A 114 11.05 -22.97 2.67
N GLY A 115 10.79 -21.66 2.65
CA GLY A 115 10.91 -20.82 1.47
C GLY A 115 9.60 -20.77 0.67
N PRO A 116 8.79 -19.71 0.86
CA PRO A 116 7.59 -19.47 0.06
C PRO A 116 7.91 -19.37 -1.44
N GLN A 117 7.02 -19.93 -2.26
CA GLN A 117 7.08 -19.86 -3.72
C GLN A 117 5.99 -18.94 -4.26
N ASP A 118 6.14 -18.48 -5.50
CA ASP A 118 5.23 -17.51 -6.11
C ASP A 118 3.75 -17.98 -6.13
N GLY A 119 3.52 -19.29 -6.23
CA GLY A 119 2.20 -19.90 -6.18
C GLY A 119 1.53 -19.84 -4.80
N ASP A 120 2.28 -19.56 -3.74
CA ASP A 120 1.77 -19.50 -2.36
C ASP A 120 1.14 -18.13 -2.03
N VAL A 121 1.23 -17.15 -2.94
CA VAL A 121 0.81 -15.76 -2.69
C VAL A 121 -0.64 -15.65 -2.20
N ASP A 122 -1.57 -16.42 -2.78
CA ASP A 122 -3.00 -16.31 -2.48
C ASP A 122 -3.32 -16.83 -1.05
N VAL A 123 -2.53 -17.78 -0.53
CA VAL A 123 -2.69 -18.29 0.84
C VAL A 123 -1.93 -17.47 1.88
N LEU A 124 -0.82 -16.83 1.49
CA LEU A 124 0.00 -16.03 2.39
C LEU A 124 -0.47 -14.57 2.53
N ALA A 125 -1.03 -14.00 1.46
CA ALA A 125 -1.48 -12.61 1.43
C ALA A 125 -2.47 -12.24 2.56
N PRO A 126 -3.48 -13.08 2.90
CA PRO A 126 -4.38 -12.78 4.02
C PRO A 126 -3.69 -12.75 5.38
N LEU A 127 -2.61 -13.52 5.56
CA LEU A 127 -1.88 -13.62 6.82
C LEU A 127 -1.15 -12.31 7.16
N ALA A 128 -0.84 -11.50 6.16
CA ALA A 128 -0.18 -10.22 6.36
C ALA A 128 -1.11 -9.17 7.02
N ASN A 129 -2.40 -9.47 7.17
CA ASN A 129 -3.37 -8.62 7.83
C ASN A 129 -3.77 -9.14 9.23
N ASP A 130 -2.87 -9.84 9.91
CA ASP A 130 -3.06 -10.28 11.30
C ASP A 130 -3.30 -9.06 12.23
N PRO A 131 -4.21 -9.14 13.21
CA PRO A 131 -4.41 -8.02 14.14
C PRO A 131 -3.19 -7.74 15.02
N VAL A 132 -2.28 -8.70 15.23
CA VAL A 132 -1.08 -8.52 16.07
C VAL A 132 0.09 -7.99 15.24
N PRO A 133 0.65 -6.80 15.56
CA PRO A 133 1.76 -6.21 14.81
C PRO A 133 2.98 -7.12 14.64
N ASP A 134 3.43 -7.79 15.71
CA ASP A 134 4.60 -8.69 15.62
C ASP A 134 4.36 -9.88 14.69
N VAL A 135 3.11 -10.37 14.59
CA VAL A 135 2.75 -11.42 13.63
C VAL A 135 2.82 -10.89 12.20
N ARG A 136 2.30 -9.68 11.94
CA ARG A 136 2.41 -9.04 10.61
C ARG A 136 3.87 -8.84 10.20
N GLN A 137 4.73 -8.44 11.14
CA GLN A 137 6.17 -8.32 10.91
C GLN A 137 6.79 -9.67 10.55
N ALA A 138 6.50 -10.73 11.30
CA ALA A 138 7.00 -12.08 11.02
C ALA A 138 6.53 -12.59 9.65
N VAL A 139 5.26 -12.36 9.30
CA VAL A 139 4.69 -12.70 7.99
C VAL A 139 5.34 -11.90 6.86
N SER A 140 5.62 -10.62 7.06
CA SER A 140 6.35 -9.80 6.09
C SER A 140 7.78 -10.31 5.87
N GLN A 141 8.48 -10.72 6.93
CA GLN A 141 9.79 -11.35 6.83
C GLN A 141 9.74 -12.70 6.10
N MET A 142 8.76 -13.54 6.43
CA MET A 142 8.48 -14.80 5.75
C MET A 142 8.31 -14.59 4.25
N ILE A 143 7.43 -13.66 3.83
CA ILE A 143 7.19 -13.31 2.43
C ILE A 143 8.48 -12.78 1.79
N GLY A 144 9.26 -11.99 2.53
CA GLY A 144 10.53 -11.44 2.09
C GLY A 144 11.63 -12.46 1.79
N ARG A 145 11.53 -13.69 2.33
CA ARG A 145 12.43 -14.82 2.04
C ARG A 145 12.04 -15.59 0.79
N GLY A 146 10.78 -15.47 0.36
CA GLY A 146 10.28 -16.14 -0.83
C GLY A 146 10.80 -15.53 -2.13
N LYS A 147 10.65 -16.27 -3.23
CA LYS A 147 11.08 -15.85 -4.57
C LYS A 147 9.92 -15.92 -5.55
N GLY A 148 9.85 -14.93 -6.42
CA GLY A 148 8.83 -14.84 -7.46
C GLY A 148 8.30 -13.43 -7.65
N THR A 149 7.60 -13.21 -8.75
CA THR A 149 7.10 -11.88 -9.13
C THR A 149 5.93 -11.44 -8.25
N ALA A 150 4.99 -12.33 -7.96
CA ALA A 150 3.85 -12.04 -7.10
C ALA A 150 4.28 -11.83 -5.64
N LEU A 151 5.20 -12.65 -5.13
CA LEU A 151 5.77 -12.46 -3.79
C LEU A 151 6.60 -11.17 -3.69
N SER A 152 7.33 -10.79 -4.73
CA SER A 152 8.05 -9.51 -4.76
C SER A 152 7.10 -8.32 -4.71
N LEU A 153 5.98 -8.39 -5.44
CA LEU A 153 4.95 -7.37 -5.42
C LEU A 153 4.25 -7.29 -4.05
N LEU A 154 3.93 -8.45 -3.45
CA LEU A 154 3.39 -8.51 -2.10
C LEU A 154 4.37 -7.93 -1.08
N LYS A 155 5.66 -8.28 -1.16
CA LYS A 155 6.71 -7.70 -0.31
C LYS A 155 6.76 -6.18 -0.41
N GLN A 156 6.70 -5.61 -1.61
CA GLN A 156 6.68 -4.15 -1.81
C GLN A 156 5.46 -3.49 -1.16
N ARG A 157 4.33 -4.21 -1.13
CA ARG A 157 3.07 -3.76 -0.55
C ARG A 157 3.04 -3.83 0.98
N LEU A 158 3.86 -4.68 1.60
CA LEU A 158 3.88 -4.85 3.05
C LEU A 158 4.79 -3.82 3.70
N ILE A 159 4.23 -3.08 4.65
CA ILE A 159 4.92 -2.04 5.40
C ILE A 159 4.61 -2.28 6.87
N SER A 160 5.59 -2.74 7.63
CA SER A 160 5.42 -2.91 9.08
C SER A 160 5.93 -1.66 9.79
N MET A 161 5.03 -0.78 10.20
CA MET A 161 5.38 0.44 10.95
C MET A 161 5.16 0.30 12.46
N ARG A 162 4.50 -0.77 12.89
CA ARG A 162 4.13 -1.01 14.29
C ARG A 162 4.76 -2.29 14.80
N THR A 163 5.04 -2.32 16.09
CA THR A 163 5.54 -3.48 16.82
C THR A 163 4.69 -3.67 18.07
N GLY A 164 4.65 -4.90 18.58
CA GLY A 164 3.91 -5.29 19.76
C GLY A 164 3.11 -6.57 19.57
N ARG A 165 2.88 -7.24 20.70
CA ARG A 165 2.10 -8.49 20.80
C ARG A 165 0.62 -8.27 21.11
N VAL A 166 0.22 -7.04 21.37
CA VAL A 166 -1.17 -6.70 21.67
C VAL A 166 -1.92 -6.58 20.33
N PRO A 167 -3.06 -7.28 20.16
CA PRO A 167 -3.88 -7.13 18.98
C PRO A 167 -4.36 -5.67 18.81
N ASP A 168 -4.08 -5.10 17.63
CA ASP A 168 -4.65 -3.83 17.21
C ASP A 168 -6.17 -3.98 17.06
N ARG A 169 -6.89 -2.92 17.43
CA ARG A 169 -8.32 -2.81 17.13
C ARG A 169 -8.48 -1.97 15.87
N PRO A 170 -9.27 -2.41 14.88
CA PRO A 170 -9.65 -1.56 13.76
C PRO A 170 -10.28 -0.27 14.27
N ALA A 171 -9.94 0.86 13.64
CA ALA A 171 -10.62 2.12 13.93
C ALA A 171 -12.12 1.99 13.63
N ASP A 172 -12.95 2.71 14.38
CA ASP A 172 -14.40 2.71 14.19
C ASP A 172 -14.77 3.76 13.13
N PRO A 173 -15.08 3.34 11.89
CA PRO A 173 -15.37 4.27 10.80
C PRO A 173 -16.68 5.04 11.05
N THR A 174 -17.62 4.50 11.84
CA THR A 174 -18.88 5.18 12.15
C THR A 174 -18.65 6.38 13.07
N LYS A 175 -17.76 6.26 14.06
CA LYS A 175 -17.36 7.41 14.89
C LYS A 175 -16.70 8.52 14.09
N LEU A 176 -16.05 8.15 12.99
CA LEU A 176 -15.44 9.09 12.06
C LEU A 176 -16.42 9.59 10.99
N GLY A 177 -17.66 9.10 10.95
CA GLY A 177 -18.64 9.45 9.91
C GLY A 177 -18.22 8.99 8.51
N LEU A 178 -17.49 7.89 8.41
CA LEU A 178 -17.01 7.30 7.15
C LEU A 178 -17.92 6.12 6.75
N PRO A 179 -18.58 6.18 5.58
CA PRO A 179 -19.45 5.10 5.13
C PRO A 179 -18.62 3.93 4.57
N VAL A 180 -18.58 2.78 5.22
CA VAL A 180 -17.84 1.60 4.76
C VAL A 180 -18.68 0.77 3.79
N ALA A 181 -18.09 0.35 2.68
CA ALA A 181 -18.76 -0.52 1.72
C ALA A 181 -19.04 -1.90 2.36
N PRO A 182 -20.18 -2.55 2.05
CA PRO A 182 -20.50 -3.86 2.62
C PRO A 182 -19.41 -4.91 2.38
N ASN A 183 -19.26 -5.85 3.31
CA ASN A 183 -18.31 -6.97 3.22
C ASN A 183 -16.84 -6.53 3.01
N SER A 184 -16.46 -5.37 3.53
CA SER A 184 -15.10 -4.87 3.42
C SER A 184 -14.22 -5.37 4.57
N LEU A 185 -12.98 -5.72 4.25
CA LEU A 185 -11.97 -6.16 5.22
C LEU A 185 -11.02 -5.01 5.52
N TYR A 186 -10.92 -4.61 6.79
CA TYR A 186 -9.99 -3.57 7.25
C TYR A 186 -8.52 -3.99 7.03
N LEU A 187 -7.65 -3.07 6.60
CA LEU A 187 -6.23 -3.31 6.39
C LEU A 187 -5.37 -2.60 7.44
N PHE A 188 -4.76 -3.34 8.36
CA PHE A 188 -3.99 -2.76 9.48
C PHE A 188 -2.77 -1.96 9.01
N ASP A 189 -1.95 -2.51 8.12
CA ASP A 189 -0.67 -1.89 7.69
C ASP A 189 -0.84 -0.61 6.87
N TRP A 190 -2.07 -0.33 6.41
CA TRP A 190 -2.38 0.84 5.57
C TRP A 190 -3.49 1.71 6.15
N SER A 191 -3.70 1.59 7.46
CA SER A 191 -4.66 2.38 8.21
C SER A 191 -4.00 3.03 9.41
N ASP A 192 -4.05 4.35 9.46
CA ASP A 192 -3.65 5.13 10.59
C ASP A 192 -4.62 6.30 10.79
N GLU A 193 -5.46 6.18 11.83
CA GLU A 193 -6.46 7.19 12.17
C GLU A 193 -5.81 8.56 12.49
N SER A 194 -4.62 8.56 13.10
CA SER A 194 -3.91 9.80 13.44
C SER A 194 -3.40 10.55 12.22
N LEU A 195 -3.16 9.84 11.11
CA LEU A 195 -2.75 10.41 9.82
C LEU A 195 -3.92 10.62 8.86
N GLY A 196 -5.14 10.35 9.32
CA GLY A 196 -6.33 10.57 8.52
C GLY A 196 -6.56 9.51 7.45
N ARG A 197 -6.10 8.26 7.65
CA ARG A 197 -6.14 7.20 6.62
C ARG A 197 -6.75 5.92 7.16
N LEU A 198 -7.75 5.36 6.47
CA LEU A 198 -8.22 3.98 6.71
C LEU A 198 -8.34 3.25 5.37
N SER A 199 -7.79 2.05 5.29
CA SER A 199 -7.79 1.24 4.07
C SER A 199 -8.56 -0.07 4.27
N TYR A 200 -9.21 -0.51 3.19
CA TYR A 200 -10.05 -1.70 3.18
C TYR A 200 -9.88 -2.47 1.86
N LEU A 201 -10.09 -3.79 1.91
CA LEU A 201 -10.38 -4.60 0.73
C LEU A 201 -11.88 -4.72 0.56
N ALA A 202 -12.36 -4.43 -0.65
CA ALA A 202 -13.74 -4.67 -1.03
C ALA A 202 -13.90 -6.10 -1.57
N LYS A 203 -15.12 -6.62 -1.51
CA LYS A 203 -15.46 -7.89 -2.16
C LYS A 203 -15.52 -7.76 -3.68
N ASN A 204 -16.05 -6.64 -4.18
CA ASN A 204 -16.29 -6.41 -5.60
C ASN A 204 -16.10 -4.93 -5.95
N MET A 205 -15.43 -4.66 -7.06
CA MET A 205 -15.13 -3.29 -7.53
C MET A 205 -16.40 -2.50 -7.87
N ASN A 206 -17.33 -3.12 -8.61
CA ASN A 206 -18.55 -2.47 -9.08
C ASN A 206 -19.52 -2.17 -7.93
N GLU A 207 -19.59 -3.07 -6.94
CA GLU A 207 -20.37 -2.86 -5.73
C GLU A 207 -19.83 -1.68 -4.92
N ALA A 208 -18.50 -1.65 -4.67
CA ALA A 208 -17.85 -0.54 -3.97
C ALA A 208 -18.00 0.78 -4.72
N ALA A 209 -17.79 0.79 -6.04
CA ALA A 209 -17.96 1.97 -6.88
C ALA A 209 -19.41 2.49 -6.83
N SER A 210 -20.40 1.62 -6.96
CA SER A 210 -21.82 1.99 -6.89
C SER A 210 -22.20 2.52 -5.50
N PHE A 211 -21.69 1.88 -4.45
CA PHE A 211 -21.87 2.31 -3.07
C PHE A 211 -21.33 3.72 -2.86
N PHE A 212 -20.08 3.99 -3.23
CA PHE A 212 -19.48 5.31 -3.05
C PHE A 212 -20.07 6.37 -3.97
N LYS A 213 -20.44 6.02 -5.20
CA LYS A 213 -21.18 6.93 -6.09
C LYS A 213 -22.49 7.41 -5.45
N GLY A 214 -23.19 6.55 -4.71
CA GLY A 214 -24.41 6.92 -3.98
C GLY A 214 -24.17 7.75 -2.70
N LYS A 215 -22.92 7.86 -2.24
CA LYS A 215 -22.54 8.64 -1.04
C LYS A 215 -21.74 9.91 -1.36
N ALA A 216 -21.14 9.97 -2.54
CA ALA A 216 -20.27 11.06 -2.95
C ALA A 216 -21.06 12.32 -3.28
N LYS A 217 -20.50 13.48 -2.91
CA LYS A 217 -20.95 14.79 -3.36
C LYS A 217 -20.40 15.15 -4.74
N LYS A 218 -19.18 14.68 -5.06
CA LYS A 218 -18.51 14.89 -6.34
C LYS A 218 -17.70 13.66 -6.77
N GLY A 219 -17.42 13.57 -8.07
CA GLY A 219 -16.71 12.45 -8.69
C GLY A 219 -17.67 11.49 -9.40
N PRO A 220 -17.17 10.36 -9.94
CA PRO A 220 -15.79 9.89 -9.87
C PRO A 220 -14.80 10.79 -10.62
N PHE A 221 -13.61 10.98 -10.07
CA PHE A 221 -12.47 11.61 -10.75
C PHE A 221 -11.33 10.60 -10.92
N PRO A 222 -10.61 10.57 -12.06
CA PRO A 222 -9.26 10.02 -12.11
C PRO A 222 -8.38 10.70 -11.04
N LEU A 223 -7.48 9.96 -10.39
CA LEU A 223 -6.65 10.52 -9.30
C LEU A 223 -5.82 11.74 -9.72
N GLU A 224 -5.27 11.75 -10.92
CA GLU A 224 -4.46 12.88 -11.39
C GLU A 224 -5.33 14.13 -11.63
N GLU A 225 -6.51 13.98 -12.24
CA GLU A 225 -7.48 15.09 -12.36
C GLU A 225 -7.91 15.61 -10.99
N PHE A 226 -8.11 14.72 -10.02
CA PHE A 226 -8.43 15.09 -8.64
C PHE A 226 -7.30 15.88 -7.98
N LYS A 227 -6.05 15.42 -8.10
CA LYS A 227 -4.88 16.14 -7.57
C LYS A 227 -4.73 17.51 -8.19
N ASP A 228 -4.84 17.61 -9.51
CA ASP A 228 -4.74 18.88 -10.23
C ASP A 228 -5.83 19.86 -9.80
N LYS A 229 -7.06 19.37 -9.69
CA LYS A 229 -8.22 20.18 -9.28
C LYS A 229 -8.11 20.74 -7.86
N TYR A 230 -7.49 20.01 -6.95
CA TYR A 230 -7.35 20.40 -5.54
C TYR A 230 -5.89 20.66 -5.13
N ARG A 231 -5.02 21.00 -6.09
CA ARG A 231 -3.57 21.11 -5.84
C ARG A 231 -3.21 22.12 -4.75
N PHE A 232 -3.83 23.30 -4.76
CA PHE A 232 -3.57 24.35 -3.77
C PHE A 232 -4.10 23.93 -2.40
N GLN A 233 -5.22 23.23 -2.35
CA GLN A 233 -5.78 22.69 -1.11
C GLN A 233 -4.85 21.65 -0.48
N PHE A 234 -4.24 20.77 -1.29
CA PHE A 234 -3.26 19.81 -0.79
C PHE A 234 -1.96 20.48 -0.34
N GLN A 235 -1.50 21.50 -1.07
CA GLN A 235 -0.36 22.32 -0.64
C GLN A 235 -0.63 23.02 0.70
N ASP A 236 -1.82 23.60 0.87
CA ASP A 236 -2.22 24.25 2.14
C ASP A 236 -2.24 23.24 3.30
N GLU A 237 -2.77 22.04 3.07
CA GLU A 237 -2.79 20.98 4.08
C GLU A 237 -1.38 20.49 4.42
N GLU A 238 -0.51 20.34 3.43
CA GLU A 238 0.89 19.98 3.65
C GLU A 238 1.63 21.05 4.46
N GLU A 239 1.48 22.32 4.11
CA GLU A 239 2.08 23.45 4.81
C GLU A 239 1.56 23.58 6.25
N ALA A 240 0.24 23.45 6.44
CA ALA A 240 -0.39 23.51 7.76
C ALA A 240 0.14 22.39 8.67
N MET A 241 0.28 21.18 8.15
CA MET A 241 0.82 20.04 8.89
C MET A 241 2.32 20.20 9.17
N ARG A 242 3.11 20.67 8.20
CA ARG A 242 4.54 20.94 8.39
C ARG A 242 4.75 22.00 9.48
N SER A 243 4.01 23.10 9.41
CA SER A 243 4.05 24.16 10.42
C SER A 243 3.68 23.66 11.82
N ALA A 244 2.63 22.82 11.92
CA ALA A 244 2.24 22.21 13.19
C ALA A 244 3.32 21.27 13.75
N GLN A 245 3.96 20.48 12.89
CA GLN A 245 5.04 19.58 13.27
C GLN A 245 6.29 20.35 13.72
N GLU A 246 6.66 21.42 13.02
CA GLU A 246 7.77 22.30 13.42
C GLU A 246 7.48 22.99 14.76
N ALA A 247 6.24 23.41 15.00
CA ALA A 247 5.83 23.98 16.28
C ALA A 247 5.93 22.94 17.41
N GLU A 248 5.46 21.71 17.18
CA GLU A 248 5.58 20.61 18.14
C GLU A 248 7.05 20.26 18.41
N ALA A 249 7.90 20.20 17.38
CA ALA A 249 9.34 19.98 17.51
C ALA A 249 10.02 21.07 18.36
N LYS A 250 9.73 22.36 18.08
CA LYS A 250 10.25 23.49 18.87
C LYS A 250 9.80 23.45 20.33
N GLN A 251 8.55 23.05 20.59
CA GLN A 251 8.06 22.86 21.97
C GLN A 251 8.81 21.72 22.68
N MET A 252 9.12 20.64 21.97
CA MET A 252 9.87 19.52 22.51
C MET A 252 11.32 19.89 22.81
N GLU A 253 11.98 20.68 21.97
CA GLU A 253 13.32 21.22 22.22
C GLU A 253 13.38 22.12 23.46
N GLN A 254 12.32 22.87 23.73
CA GLN A 254 12.22 23.73 24.92
C GLN A 254 11.88 22.95 26.20
N SER A 255 11.31 21.75 26.06
CA SER A 255 11.01 20.89 27.21
C SER A 255 12.27 20.22 27.73
N LYS A 256 12.53 20.33 29.03
CA LYS A 256 13.66 19.61 29.64
C LYS A 256 13.36 18.11 29.58
N PRO A 257 14.32 17.27 29.12
CA PRO A 257 14.14 15.82 29.20
C PRO A 257 13.90 15.42 30.66
N PRO A 258 12.95 14.51 30.93
CA PRO A 258 12.73 14.00 32.27
C PRO A 258 14.00 13.30 32.80
N ASP A 259 14.10 13.21 34.13
CA ASP A 259 15.24 12.58 34.80
C ASP A 259 15.47 11.17 34.23
N PRO A 260 16.68 10.85 33.73
CA PRO A 260 16.98 9.54 33.16
C PRO A 260 16.86 8.40 34.18
N THR A 261 16.87 8.69 35.48
CA THR A 261 16.59 7.69 36.53
C THR A 261 15.13 7.27 36.56
N ASN A 262 14.21 8.10 36.05
CA ASN A 262 12.84 7.72 35.78
C ASN A 262 12.73 7.13 34.37
N VAL A 263 13.12 5.86 34.26
CA VAL A 263 13.17 5.11 32.99
C VAL A 263 11.85 5.18 32.22
N GLN A 264 10.71 5.16 32.91
CA GLN A 264 9.40 5.23 32.26
C GLN A 264 9.16 6.59 31.60
N ALA A 265 9.30 7.68 32.37
CA ALA A 265 9.10 9.04 31.85
C ALA A 265 10.09 9.35 30.72
N TYR A 266 11.34 8.90 30.85
CA TYR A 266 12.35 9.03 29.82
C TYR A 266 11.99 8.23 28.55
N THR A 267 11.50 7.00 28.69
CA THR A 267 11.08 6.19 27.54
C THR A 267 9.89 6.81 26.81
N GLU A 268 8.89 7.29 27.55
CA GLU A 268 7.71 7.98 26.98
C GLU A 268 8.12 9.26 26.24
N PHE A 269 9.07 10.03 26.81
CA PHE A 269 9.61 11.22 26.16
C PHE A 269 10.34 10.89 24.85
N MET A 270 11.18 9.85 24.84
CA MET A 270 11.87 9.40 23.64
C MET A 270 10.91 8.86 22.57
N GLN A 271 9.87 8.12 22.98
CA GLN A 271 8.81 7.68 22.08
C GLN A 271 8.07 8.87 21.46
N LYS A 272 7.79 9.91 22.25
CA LYS A 272 7.18 11.15 21.74
C LYS A 272 8.06 11.82 20.68
N ILE A 273 9.37 11.97 20.93
CA ILE A 273 10.31 12.51 19.94
C ILE A 273 10.30 11.69 18.65
N ALA A 274 10.41 10.36 18.75
CA ALA A 274 10.38 9.47 17.60
C ALA A 274 9.07 9.61 16.80
N SER A 275 7.94 9.77 17.50
CA SER A 275 6.62 9.91 16.88
C SER A 275 6.48 11.20 16.05
N VAL A 276 7.06 12.31 16.50
CA VAL A 276 7.00 13.59 15.77
C VAL A 276 7.72 13.47 14.42
N GLY A 277 8.89 12.82 14.37
CA GLY A 277 9.60 12.57 13.12
C GLY A 277 8.90 11.53 12.22
N ALA A 278 8.33 10.49 12.81
CA ALA A 278 7.69 9.40 12.06
C ALA A 278 6.40 9.80 11.33
N ARG A 279 5.66 10.80 11.82
CA ARG A 279 4.36 11.21 11.24
C ARG A 279 4.47 11.68 9.78
N GLN A 280 5.48 12.47 9.44
CA GLN A 280 5.65 12.96 8.06
C GLN A 280 5.97 11.83 7.09
N GLY A 281 6.93 10.96 7.46
CA GLY A 281 7.28 9.80 6.66
C GLY A 281 6.10 8.83 6.49
N GLY A 282 5.35 8.59 7.57
CA GLY A 282 4.16 7.74 7.55
C GLY A 282 3.07 8.28 6.63
N ARG A 283 2.79 9.59 6.65
CA ARG A 283 1.80 10.19 5.75
C ARG A 283 2.23 10.11 4.29
N LEU A 284 3.46 10.52 3.97
CA LEU A 284 3.98 10.46 2.60
C LEU A 284 3.86 9.04 2.05
N LEU A 285 4.21 8.04 2.86
CA LEU A 285 4.14 6.64 2.50
C LEU A 285 2.70 6.20 2.25
N LEU A 286 1.77 6.53 3.15
CA LEU A 286 0.36 6.18 3.01
C LEU A 286 -0.32 6.94 1.88
N ASP A 287 0.11 8.16 1.55
CA ASP A 287 -0.43 8.94 0.43
C ASP A 287 0.19 8.59 -0.91
N SER A 288 1.40 8.02 -0.91
CA SER A 288 2.07 7.58 -2.12
C SER A 288 1.24 6.56 -2.88
N TYR A 289 1.01 6.84 -4.16
CA TYR A 289 0.33 5.92 -5.07
C TYR A 289 1.35 5.35 -6.02
N GLN A 290 1.62 4.05 -5.88
CA GLN A 290 2.52 3.31 -6.75
C GLN A 290 1.71 2.59 -7.82
N PRO A 291 1.80 2.97 -9.12
CA PRO A 291 0.99 2.38 -10.18
C PRO A 291 1.14 0.86 -10.34
N ASN A 292 2.26 0.29 -9.91
CA ASN A 292 2.50 -1.15 -9.88
C ASN A 292 1.72 -1.87 -8.77
N LEU A 293 1.44 -1.20 -7.65
CA LEU A 293 0.70 -1.79 -6.52
C LEU A 293 -0.80 -1.54 -6.63
N PHE A 294 -1.15 -0.37 -7.13
CA PHE A 294 -2.51 0.10 -7.18
C PHE A 294 -2.79 0.51 -8.63
N GLY A 295 -3.79 -0.11 -9.27
CA GLY A 295 -4.05 0.06 -10.71
C GLY A 295 -4.45 1.48 -11.16
N SER A 296 -5.67 1.66 -11.67
CA SER A 296 -6.18 2.98 -12.07
C SER A 296 -7.13 3.52 -10.99
N PRO A 297 -6.65 4.41 -10.11
CA PRO A 297 -7.41 4.86 -8.95
C PRO A 297 -8.50 5.85 -9.37
N THR A 298 -9.64 5.75 -8.70
CA THR A 298 -10.78 6.65 -8.88
C THR A 298 -11.15 7.28 -7.54
N VAL A 299 -11.34 8.58 -7.52
CA VAL A 299 -11.63 9.35 -6.31
C VAL A 299 -13.08 9.79 -6.25
N TYR A 300 -13.71 9.60 -5.09
CA TYR A 300 -15.03 10.10 -4.77
C TYR A 300 -14.93 11.04 -3.58
N VAL A 301 -15.40 12.28 -3.75
CA VAL A 301 -15.39 13.29 -2.68
C VAL A 301 -16.66 13.13 -1.86
N LEU A 302 -16.50 12.75 -0.59
CA LEU A 302 -17.60 12.49 0.34
C LEU A 302 -18.05 13.79 1.03
N GLU A 303 -17.09 14.64 1.35
CA GLU A 303 -17.33 15.90 2.04
C GLU A 303 -16.43 17.00 1.46
N GLU A 304 -17.05 18.17 1.26
CA GLU A 304 -16.31 19.40 1.12
C GLU A 304 -16.74 20.38 2.21
N ARG A 305 -15.76 21.14 2.74
CA ARG A 305 -16.01 22.26 3.66
C ARG A 305 -15.33 23.51 3.14
N GLN A 306 -16.02 24.64 3.31
CA GLN A 306 -15.43 25.96 3.10
C GLN A 306 -14.55 26.29 4.29
N ILE A 307 -13.26 26.53 4.04
CA ILE A 307 -12.29 26.96 5.05
C ILE A 307 -11.64 28.22 4.50
N GLY A 308 -11.80 29.35 5.18
CA GLY A 308 -11.32 30.64 4.67
C GLY A 308 -11.92 30.94 3.29
N GLN A 309 -11.05 31.16 2.29
CA GLN A 309 -11.46 31.56 0.94
C GLN A 309 -11.66 30.39 -0.04
N ARG A 310 -11.37 29.13 0.35
CA ARG A 310 -11.45 27.95 -0.54
C ARG A 310 -12.35 26.84 0.03
N SER A 311 -12.86 26.01 -0.88
CA SER A 311 -13.51 24.74 -0.54
C SER A 311 -12.48 23.61 -0.57
N TYR A 312 -12.45 22.77 0.46
CA TYR A 312 -11.51 21.66 0.65
C TYR A 312 -12.24 20.32 0.57
N PRO A 313 -11.67 19.30 -0.10
CA PRO A 313 -12.17 17.93 -0.05
C PRO A 313 -11.78 17.29 1.28
N THR A 314 -12.45 17.70 2.37
CA THR A 314 -12.10 17.31 3.75
C THR A 314 -12.25 15.82 4.00
N ARG A 315 -13.06 15.12 3.21
CA ARG A 315 -13.17 13.65 3.20
C ARG A 315 -13.37 13.14 1.80
N TYR A 316 -12.55 12.19 1.40
CA TYR A 316 -12.68 11.49 0.13
C TYR A 316 -12.28 10.03 0.26
N VAL A 317 -12.69 9.23 -0.71
CA VAL A 317 -12.30 7.83 -0.83
C VAL A 317 -11.64 7.61 -2.18
N VAL A 318 -10.52 6.90 -2.16
CA VAL A 318 -9.80 6.47 -3.35
C VAL A 318 -10.06 4.98 -3.53
N LEU A 319 -10.75 4.60 -4.60
CA LEU A 319 -11.02 3.22 -4.99
C LEU A 319 -9.96 2.78 -6.01
N TYR A 320 -9.38 1.59 -5.85
CA TYR A 320 -8.31 1.09 -6.70
C TYR A 320 -8.32 -0.44 -6.79
N GLN A 321 -7.69 -0.98 -7.85
CA GLN A 321 -7.36 -2.39 -7.92
C GLN A 321 -6.03 -2.63 -7.19
N GLU A 322 -6.05 -3.39 -6.09
CA GLU A 322 -4.84 -3.81 -5.38
C GLU A 322 -4.22 -5.00 -6.13
N GLN A 323 -3.07 -4.76 -6.74
CA GLN A 323 -2.38 -5.71 -7.62
C GLN A 323 -1.72 -6.82 -6.81
N ALA A 324 -1.10 -6.48 -5.67
CA ALA A 324 -0.42 -7.44 -4.81
C ALA A 324 -1.39 -8.46 -4.19
N LEU A 325 -2.60 -8.03 -3.85
CA LEU A 325 -3.64 -8.86 -3.22
C LEU A 325 -4.69 -9.35 -4.22
N ARG A 326 -4.57 -8.96 -5.50
CA ARG A 326 -5.49 -9.29 -6.60
C ARG A 326 -6.96 -9.02 -6.28
N LYS A 327 -7.23 -7.96 -5.50
CA LYS A 327 -8.56 -7.61 -5.00
C LYS A 327 -8.84 -6.12 -5.16
N PRO A 328 -10.09 -5.70 -5.30
CA PRO A 328 -10.42 -4.29 -5.21
C PRO A 328 -10.19 -3.80 -3.77
N GLY A 329 -9.62 -2.61 -3.64
CA GLY A 329 -9.39 -1.95 -2.36
C GLY A 329 -9.83 -0.50 -2.42
N TYR A 330 -10.04 0.09 -1.26
CA TYR A 330 -10.26 1.53 -1.17
C TYR A 330 -9.64 2.10 0.10
N ARG A 331 -9.32 3.39 0.05
CA ARG A 331 -8.75 4.14 1.16
C ARG A 331 -9.57 5.39 1.41
N PHE A 332 -10.03 5.58 2.64
CA PHE A 332 -10.49 6.87 3.12
C PHE A 332 -9.29 7.75 3.41
N SER A 333 -9.41 9.00 2.99
CA SER A 333 -8.53 10.08 3.37
C SER A 333 -9.37 11.22 3.90
N TRP A 334 -9.00 11.75 5.07
CA TRP A 334 -9.56 12.97 5.60
C TRP A 334 -8.48 13.93 6.07
N MET A 335 -8.86 15.20 6.11
CA MET A 335 -7.99 16.28 6.55
C MET A 335 -7.83 16.24 8.07
N THR A 336 -6.59 16.21 8.54
CA THR A 336 -6.24 16.23 9.97
C THR A 336 -5.77 17.60 10.46
N ALA A 337 -5.40 18.49 9.52
CA ALA A 337 -5.06 19.87 9.84
C ALA A 337 -6.27 20.64 10.38
N THR A 338 -6.03 21.54 11.34
CA THR A 338 -7.08 22.41 11.88
C THR A 338 -7.45 23.51 10.90
N ASP A 339 -8.69 23.97 10.95
CA ASP A 339 -9.18 25.02 10.05
C ASP A 339 -8.35 26.31 10.16
N ASP A 340 -7.81 26.64 11.34
CA ASP A 340 -6.97 27.83 11.53
C ASP A 340 -5.54 27.66 10.97
N ALA A 341 -4.96 26.46 11.06
CA ALA A 341 -3.68 26.16 10.42
C ALA A 341 -3.82 26.24 8.89
N ILE A 342 -4.93 25.74 8.34
CA ILE A 342 -5.24 25.86 6.91
C ILE A 342 -5.42 27.32 6.49
N LYS A 343 -6.18 28.13 7.22
CA LYS A 343 -6.32 29.58 6.92
C LYS A 343 -4.98 30.31 6.93
N THR A 344 -4.06 29.91 7.81
CA THR A 344 -2.71 30.49 7.87
C THR A 344 -1.91 30.11 6.63
N ALA A 345 -1.94 28.84 6.23
CA ALA A 345 -1.27 28.36 5.02
C ALA A 345 -1.82 28.99 3.72
N GLN A 346 -3.13 29.26 3.67
CA GLN A 346 -3.79 29.88 2.51
C GLN A 346 -3.20 31.22 2.09
N VAL A 347 -2.61 31.98 3.01
CA VAL A 347 -2.13 33.34 2.71
C VAL A 347 -1.10 33.33 1.58
N ALA A 348 -0.15 32.38 1.62
CA ALA A 348 0.90 32.26 0.62
C ALA A 348 0.35 31.68 -0.70
N SER A 349 -0.40 30.58 -0.62
CA SER A 349 -0.89 29.88 -1.81
C SER A 349 -1.99 30.65 -2.56
N LEU A 350 -2.76 31.53 -1.91
CA LEU A 350 -3.71 32.42 -2.58
C LEU A 350 -3.01 33.49 -3.43
N ALA A 351 -1.84 33.94 -3.00
CA ALA A 351 -1.03 34.86 -3.81
C ALA A 351 -0.47 34.14 -5.04
N GLU A 352 0.03 32.92 -4.87
CA GLU A 352 0.53 32.07 -5.96
C GLU A 352 -0.57 31.74 -6.98
N GLU A 353 -1.75 31.31 -6.53
CA GLU A 353 -2.88 31.01 -7.42
C GLU A 353 -3.29 32.23 -8.26
N LYS A 354 -3.36 33.42 -7.64
CA LYS A 354 -3.66 34.67 -8.36
C LYS A 354 -2.61 34.98 -9.41
N GLN A 355 -1.33 34.76 -9.09
CA GLN A 355 -0.23 34.97 -10.03
C GLN A 355 -0.30 33.98 -11.20
N GLU A 356 -0.58 32.70 -10.94
CA GLU A 356 -0.70 31.70 -12.00
C GLU A 356 -1.89 32.00 -12.94
N LEU A 357 -3.02 32.42 -12.38
CA LEU A 357 -4.18 32.85 -13.17
C LEU A 357 -3.86 34.08 -14.02
N ALA A 358 -3.12 35.05 -13.49
CA ALA A 358 -2.65 36.21 -14.24
C ALA A 358 -1.72 35.79 -15.39
N ASN A 359 -0.74 34.91 -15.11
CA ASN A 359 0.18 34.38 -16.12
C ASN A 359 -0.56 33.60 -17.21
N LYS A 360 -1.57 32.79 -16.85
CA LYS A 360 -2.38 32.04 -17.81
C LYS A 360 -3.19 32.99 -18.70
N ALA A 361 -3.81 34.01 -18.13
CA ALA A 361 -4.55 35.02 -18.88
C ALA A 361 -3.64 35.81 -19.84
N GLU A 362 -2.43 36.16 -19.39
CA GLU A 362 -1.43 36.80 -20.23
C GLU A 362 -1.00 35.89 -21.39
N ASN A 363 -0.67 34.63 -21.11
CA ASN A 363 -0.28 33.65 -22.12
C ASN A 363 -1.39 33.42 -23.15
N GLU A 364 -2.65 33.35 -22.72
CA GLU A 364 -3.79 33.26 -23.63
C GLU A 364 -3.96 34.52 -24.48
N ALA A 365 -3.76 35.71 -23.91
CA ALA A 365 -3.78 36.97 -24.64
C ALA A 365 -2.64 37.06 -25.67
N GLN A 366 -1.43 36.61 -25.31
CA GLN A 366 -0.28 36.54 -26.22
C GLN A 366 -0.54 35.54 -27.36
N LYS A 367 -1.09 34.36 -27.07
CA LYS A 367 -1.48 33.38 -28.10
C LYS A 367 -2.52 33.95 -29.06
N LYS A 368 -3.52 34.67 -28.56
CA LYS A 368 -4.52 35.35 -29.42
C LYS A 368 -3.87 36.41 -30.31
N LYS A 369 -3.02 37.28 -29.75
CA LYS A 369 -2.27 38.28 -30.52
C LYS A 369 -1.37 37.66 -31.59
N ALA A 370 -0.69 36.56 -31.27
CA ALA A 370 0.15 35.83 -32.23
C ALA A 370 -0.69 35.25 -33.38
N ALA A 371 -1.85 34.64 -33.07
CA ALA A 371 -2.77 34.13 -34.08
C ALA A 371 -3.34 35.24 -34.99
N GLU A 372 -3.64 36.41 -34.43
CA GLU A 372 -4.09 37.59 -35.20
C GLU A 372 -2.99 38.12 -36.12
N LEU A 373 -1.75 38.21 -35.62
CA LEU A 373 -0.60 38.63 -36.43
C LEU A 373 -0.34 37.65 -37.57
N GLU A 374 -0.39 36.35 -37.31
CA GLU A 374 -0.26 35.31 -38.35
C GLU A 374 -1.38 35.37 -39.38
N ALA A 375 -2.61 35.68 -38.97
CA ALA A 375 -3.72 35.88 -39.89
C ALA A 375 -3.52 37.13 -40.77
N LEU A 376 -2.96 38.20 -40.22
CA LEU A 376 -2.63 39.41 -40.97
C LEU A 376 -1.48 39.19 -41.95
N THR A 377 -0.41 38.49 -41.55
CA THR A 377 0.69 38.16 -42.46
C THR A 377 0.22 37.28 -43.60
N LYS A 378 -0.56 36.23 -43.33
CA LYS A 378 -1.17 35.40 -44.39
C LYS A 378 -2.04 36.20 -45.35
N LYS A 379 -2.83 37.16 -44.86
CA LYS A 379 -3.62 38.08 -45.71
C LYS A 379 -2.73 38.98 -46.57
N LYS A 380 -1.66 39.52 -45.99
CA LYS A 380 -0.69 40.36 -46.71
C LYS A 380 0.04 39.57 -47.79
N ASP A 381 0.55 38.39 -47.48
CA ASP A 381 1.23 37.51 -48.44
C ASP A 381 0.28 37.10 -49.59
N ALA A 382 -0.99 36.85 -49.30
CA ALA A 382 -1.99 36.56 -50.32
C ALA A 382 -2.28 37.78 -51.21
N ALA A 383 -2.28 38.99 -50.65
CA ALA A 383 -2.44 40.23 -51.41
C ALA A 383 -1.21 40.52 -52.30
N GLU A 384 0.00 40.34 -51.77
CA GLU A 384 1.27 40.49 -52.51
C GLU A 384 1.36 39.46 -53.64
N LYS A 385 1.00 38.19 -53.41
CA LYS A 385 0.92 37.18 -54.48
C LYS A 385 -0.06 37.57 -55.59
N LYS A 386 -1.22 38.14 -55.24
CA LYS A 386 -2.18 38.65 -56.23
C LYS A 386 -1.63 39.83 -57.02
N GLN A 387 -0.94 40.77 -56.35
CA GLN A 387 -0.30 41.91 -57.01
C GLN A 387 0.82 41.47 -57.94
N PHE A 388 1.67 40.54 -57.49
CA PHE A 388 2.75 39.98 -58.30
C PHE A 388 2.21 39.26 -59.53
N LYS A 389 1.18 38.42 -59.36
CA LYS A 389 0.52 37.75 -60.49
C LYS A 389 -0.07 38.75 -61.49
N LYS A 390 -0.76 39.78 -61.00
CA LYS A 390 -1.27 40.85 -61.87
C LYS A 390 -0.16 41.57 -62.62
N GLY A 391 0.94 41.90 -61.96
CA GLY A 391 2.11 42.53 -62.59
C GLY A 391 2.76 41.63 -63.64
N GLN A 392 2.80 40.31 -63.41
CA GLN A 392 3.26 39.33 -64.38
C GLN A 392 2.32 39.27 -65.60
N ASP A 393 1.00 39.18 -65.37
CA ASP A 393 -0.01 39.17 -66.45
C ASP A 393 0.07 40.45 -67.29
N ASP A 394 0.25 41.62 -66.65
CA ASP A 394 0.41 42.92 -67.32
C ASP A 394 1.71 42.98 -68.16
N LEU A 395 2.80 42.37 -67.67
CA LEU A 395 4.08 42.29 -68.38
C LEU A 395 4.01 41.33 -69.58
N GLU A 396 3.41 40.16 -69.42
CA GLU A 396 3.19 39.19 -70.50
C GLU A 396 2.37 39.82 -71.63
N LYS A 397 1.30 40.55 -71.26
CA LYS A 397 0.48 41.31 -72.21
C LYS A 397 1.24 42.42 -72.93
N ALA A 398 2.16 43.11 -72.25
CA ALA A 398 2.97 44.18 -72.86
C ALA A 398 4.05 43.65 -73.80
N LEU A 399 4.59 42.46 -73.54
CA LEU A 399 5.62 41.80 -74.37
C LEU A 399 5.03 41.02 -75.56
N GLY A 400 3.70 40.91 -75.65
CA GLY A 400 3.01 40.27 -76.78
C GLY A 400 3.06 38.74 -76.77
N PHE A 401 3.21 38.15 -75.58
CA PHE A 401 3.06 36.71 -75.37
C PHE A 401 1.60 36.28 -75.27
#